data_AF-A0A2V6SD58-F1
#
_entry.id   AF-A0A2V6SD58-F1
#
_cell.length_a   1.000
_cell.length_b   1.000
_cell.length_c   1.000
_cell.angle_alpha   90.00
_cell.angle_beta   90.00
_cell.angle_gamma   90.00
#
_symmetry.space_group_name_H-M   'P 1'
#
loop_
_entity.id
_entity.type
_entity.pdbx_description
1 polymer ?
#
loop_
_entity_poly.entity_id
_entity_poly.type
_entity_poly.pdbx_seq_one_letter_code
_entity_poly.pdbx_strand_id
1 'polypeptide(L)' 'MEPSVSRYAVNSLLYRLKKEPDFRERFTVDPAAALAGLDLTEPERSAFIARDMRKINELGGYLHLVMSIPGLAAH' A
#
# COMPACT_ATOMS: atom_id res chain seq x y z
N MET A 1 -2.97 -22.34 -7.23
CA MET A 1 -4.05 -21.44 -6.78
C MET A 1 -3.43 -20.07 -6.73
N GLU A 2 -3.69 -19.20 -7.71
CA GLU A 2 -3.15 -17.84 -7.66
C GLU A 2 -3.78 -17.13 -6.47
N PRO A 3 -3.01 -16.49 -5.58
CA PRO A 3 -3.59 -15.73 -4.49
C PRO A 3 -4.43 -14.62 -5.12
N SER A 4 -5.74 -14.71 -4.99
CA SER A 4 -6.66 -13.68 -5.46
C SER A 4 -6.26 -12.37 -4.78
N VAL A 5 -5.91 -11.36 -5.58
CA VAL A 5 -5.63 -10.00 -5.11
C VAL A 5 -6.68 -9.61 -4.07
N SER A 6 -6.23 -9.33 -2.86
CA SER A 6 -7.10 -9.09 -1.72
C SER A 6 -7.32 -7.60 -1.57
N ARG A 7 -8.47 -7.15 -2.09
CA ARG A 7 -8.98 -5.79 -1.84
C ARG A 7 -8.97 -5.42 -0.36
N TYR A 8 -9.18 -6.40 0.52
CA TYR A 8 -9.11 -6.19 1.97
C TYR A 8 -7.68 -5.84 2.43
N ALA A 9 -6.67 -6.59 1.99
CA ALA A 9 -5.27 -6.34 2.37
C ALA A 9 -4.80 -4.95 1.90
N VAL A 10 -5.12 -4.58 0.66
CA VAL A 10 -4.82 -3.26 0.10
C VAL A 10 -5.44 -2.13 0.92
N ASN A 11 -6.74 -2.24 1.25
CA ASN A 11 -7.42 -1.19 2.00
C ASN A 11 -6.96 -1.13 3.47
N SER A 12 -6.75 -2.28 4.10
CA SER A 12 -6.18 -2.35 5.45
C SER A 12 -4.82 -1.68 5.53
N LEU A 13 -3.95 -1.89 4.54
CA LEU A 13 -2.65 -1.22 4.46
C LEU A 13 -2.78 0.29 4.26
N LEU A 14 -3.71 0.74 3.41
CA LEU A 14 -3.99 2.18 3.25
C LEU A 14 -4.47 2.82 4.56
N TYR A 15 -5.36 2.16 5.29
CA TYR A 15 -5.76 2.61 6.62
C TYR A 15 -4.60 2.67 7.60
N ARG A 16 -3.72 1.67 7.55
CA ARG A 16 -2.52 1.61 8.39
C ARG A 16 -1.58 2.78 8.12
N LEU A 17 -1.25 3.03 6.86
CA LEU A 17 -0.44 4.17 6.43
C LEU A 17 -1.07 5.53 6.81
N LYS A 18 -2.40 5.60 6.84
CA LYS A 18 -3.13 6.80 7.26
C LYS A 18 -3.11 7.01 8.77
N LYS A 19 -3.23 5.94 9.56
CA LYS A 19 -3.46 5.99 11.01
C LYS A 19 -2.18 5.85 11.84
N GLU A 20 -1.18 5.13 11.33
CA GLU A 20 0.08 4.84 12.03
C GLU A 20 1.22 5.68 11.42
N PRO A 21 1.57 6.84 12.01
CA PRO A 21 2.63 7.69 11.49
C PRO A 21 3.99 7.00 11.51
N ASP A 22 4.32 6.22 12.54
CA ASP A 22 5.57 5.45 12.62
C ASP A 22 5.70 4.43 11.48
N PHE A 23 4.59 3.77 11.12
CA PHE A 23 4.56 2.83 10.01
C PHE A 23 4.76 3.56 8.68
N ARG A 24 4.12 4.72 8.52
CA ARG A 24 4.28 5.57 7.33
C ARG A 24 5.71 6.09 7.18
N GLU A 25 6.37 6.48 8.27
CA GLU A 25 7.78 6.89 8.23
C GLU A 25 8.68 5.74 7.82
N ARG A 26 8.51 4.56 8.42
CA ARG A 26 9.24 3.34 8.01
C ARG A 26 9.01 3.00 6.55
N PHE A 27 7.77 3.06 6.08
CA PHE A 27 7.40 2.85 4.68
C PHE A 27 8.01 3.89 3.74
N THR A 28 8.19 5.13 4.21
CA THR A 28 8.80 6.21 3.43
C THR A 28 10.30 5.98 3.26
N VAL A 29 10.97 5.49 4.31
CA VAL A 29 12.40 5.19 4.32
C VAL A 29 12.72 3.90 3.55
N ASP A 30 11.99 2.82 3.84
CA ASP A 30 12.16 1.52 3.19
C ASP A 30 10.79 0.82 3.05
N PRO A 31 10.10 1.02 1.91
CA PRO A 31 8.81 0.39 1.66
C PRO A 31 8.93 -1.13 1.54
N ALA A 32 10.05 -1.67 1.05
CA ALA A 32 10.21 -3.12 0.90
C ALA A 32 10.28 -3.80 2.28
N ALA A 33 11.07 -3.23 3.19
CA ALA A 33 11.17 -3.71 4.57
C ALA A 33 9.88 -3.48 5.37
N ALA A 34 9.22 -2.33 5.22
CA ALA A 34 7.97 -2.04 5.91
C ALA A 34 6.83 -2.99 5.52
N LEU A 35 6.84 -3.49 4.28
CA LEU A 35 5.88 -4.48 3.79
C LEU A 35 6.32 -5.92 4.05
N ALA A 36 7.59 -6.17 4.41
CA ALA A 36 8.08 -7.52 4.70
C ALA A 36 7.34 -8.10 5.91
N GLY A 37 6.67 -9.25 5.71
CA GLY A 37 5.84 -9.89 6.75
C GLY A 37 4.36 -9.51 6.72
N LEU A 38 3.92 -8.62 5.83
CA LEU A 38 2.49 -8.47 5.52
C LEU A 38 2.04 -9.54 4.53
N ASP A 39 0.79 -10.00 4.71
CA ASP A 39 0.11 -10.93 3.80
C ASP A 39 -0.36 -10.19 2.54
N LEU A 40 0.61 -9.76 1.74
CA LEU A 40 0.42 -9.10 0.46
C LEU A 40 0.95 -10.00 -0.64
N THR A 41 0.18 -10.09 -1.71
CA THR A 41 0.62 -10.69 -2.96
C THR A 41 1.73 -9.84 -3.58
N GLU A 42 2.55 -10.47 -4.43
CA GLU A 42 3.60 -9.77 -5.18
C GLU A 42 3.12 -8.54 -5.96
N PRO A 43 1.98 -8.58 -6.70
CA PRO A 43 1.49 -7.38 -7.40
C PRO A 43 1.05 -6.26 -6.45
N GLU A 44 0.47 -6.58 -5.29
CA GLU A 44 0.13 -5.58 -4.28
C GLU A 44 1.38 -4.94 -3.71
N ARG A 45 2.34 -5.76 -3.26
CA ARG A 45 3.62 -5.30 -2.72
C ARG A 45 4.33 -4.39 -3.71
N SER A 46 4.44 -4.81 -4.97
CA SER A 46 5.07 -4.03 -6.03
C SER A 46 4.35 -2.70 -6.29
N ALA A 47 3.02 -2.68 -6.27
CA ALA A 47 2.24 -1.43 -6.44
C ALA A 47 2.51 -0.42 -5.32
N PHE A 48 2.61 -0.88 -4.07
CA PHE A 48 2.95 -0.02 -2.94
C PHE A 48 4.41 0.45 -2.96
N ILE A 49 5.37 -0.44 -3.27
CA ILE A 49 6.79 -0.07 -3.37
C ILE A 49 7.01 0.96 -4.49
N ALA A 50 6.40 0.73 -5.65
CA ALA A 50 6.45 1.65 -6.79
C ALA A 50 5.64 2.94 -6.57
N ARG A 51 4.86 3.03 -5.48
CA ARG A 51 3.92 4.12 -5.20
C ARG A 51 2.95 4.37 -6.38
N ASP A 52 2.60 3.30 -7.08
CA ASP A 52 1.73 3.36 -8.25
C ASP A 52 0.27 3.43 -7.79
N MET A 53 -0.22 4.66 -7.63
CA MET A 53 -1.59 4.94 -7.22
C MET A 53 -2.63 4.35 -8.18
N ARG A 54 -2.32 4.31 -9.49
CA ARG A 54 -3.22 3.72 -10.49
C ARG A 54 -3.31 2.22 -10.24
N LYS A 55 -2.18 1.56 -10.03
CA LYS A 55 -2.15 0.13 -9.74
C LYS A 55 -2.83 -0.21 -8.42
N ILE A 56 -2.58 0.57 -7.37
CA ILE A 56 -3.26 0.41 -6.07
C ILE A 56 -4.79 0.53 -6.24
N ASN A 57 -5.28 1.45 -7.07
CA ASN A 57 -6.70 1.59 -7.38
C ASN A 57 -7.25 0.41 -8.20
N GLU A 58 -6.51 -0.09 -9.20
CA GLU A 58 -6.88 -1.30 -9.97
C GLU A 58 -7.01 -2.54 -9.07
N LEU A 59 -6.16 -2.65 -8.04
CA LEU A 59 -6.19 -3.72 -7.04
C LEU A 59 -7.32 -3.54 -6.00
N GLY A 60 -8.18 -2.52 -6.18
CA GLY A 60 -9.37 -2.27 -5.34
C GLY A 60 -9.12 -1.35 -4.14
N GLY A 61 -7.95 -0.71 -4.06
CA GLY A 61 -7.65 0.32 -3.07
C GLY A 61 -8.50 1.57 -3.26
N TYR A 62 -8.98 2.15 -2.17
CA TYR A 62 -9.77 3.37 -2.26
C TYR A 62 -8.92 4.59 -2.63
N LEU A 63 -9.14 5.14 -3.82
CA LEU A 63 -8.41 6.32 -4.32
C LEU A 63 -8.43 7.51 -3.35
N HIS A 64 -9.56 7.75 -2.66
CA HIS A 64 -9.66 8.82 -1.66
C HIS A 64 -8.75 8.59 -0.45
N LEU A 65 -8.45 7.34 -0.08
CA LEU A 65 -7.48 7.03 0.98
C LEU A 65 -6.07 7.29 0.48
N VAL A 66 -5.74 6.82 -0.74
CA VAL A 66 -4.43 7.02 -1.37
C VAL A 66 -4.07 8.50 -1.42
N MET A 67 -4.99 9.34 -1.89
CA MET A 67 -4.82 10.80 -1.94
C MET A 67 -4.74 11.47 -0.56
N SER A 68 -5.27 10.83 0.49
CA SER A 68 -5.23 11.36 1.85
C SER A 68 -3.96 11.00 2.63
N ILE A 69 -3.08 10.14 2.09
CA ILE A 69 -1.86 9.68 2.75
C ILE A 69 -0.67 10.50 2.25
N PRO A 70 -0.05 11.33 3.11
CA PRO A 70 1.15 12.09 2.75
C PRO A 70 2.31 11.18 2.34
N GLY A 71 2.98 11.50 1.23
CA GLY A 71 4.16 10.79 0.75
C GLY A 71 3.88 9.49 -0.02
N LEU A 72 2.62 9.05 -0.11
CA LEU A 72 2.23 7.87 -0.89
C LEU A 72 1.99 8.19 -2.37
N ALA A 73 1.53 9.40 -2.68
CA ALA A 73 1.48 9.91 -4.05
C ALA A 73 2.87 10.42 -4.45
N ALA A 74 3.60 9.66 -5.28
CA ALA A 74 4.74 10.23 -6.00
C ALA A 74 4.19 11.06 -7.18
N HIS A 75 4.67 12.31 -7.28
CA HIS A 75 4.37 13.22 -8.40
C HIS A 75 5.10 12.80 -9.67
#